data_AF-A0A3N5KFU3-F1
#
_entry.id   AF-A0A3N5KFU3-F1
#
_cell.length_a   1.000
_cell.length_b   1.000
_cell.length_c   1.000
_cell.angle_alpha   90.00
_cell.angle_beta   90.00
_cell.angle_gamma   90.00
#
_symmetry.space_group_name_H-M   'P 1'
#
loop_
_entity.id
_entity.type
_entity.pdbx_description
1 polymer ?
#
loop_
_entity_poly.entity_id
_entity_poly.type
_entity_poly.pdbx_seq_one_letter_code
_entity_poly.pdbx_strand_id
1 'polypeptide(L)'
;MSGAFVSRRGAIAWLVGGVGLLVGVAPVARSQQRVLSDVATHRRWMDAAFEMRRLAESWGDQSYGAVVVMEGALIGEGPSRVVKRGDPDAHAEREAIRDAQARLGRRSLHGAILYSTSRPCNRCERVAAEARIARMIHGIDLHDAGPPQRR
;
A
#
# COMPACT_ATOMS: atom_id res chain seq x y z
N MET A 1 -29.37 70.46 6.43
CA MET A 1 -30.10 70.04 5.22
C MET A 1 -30.26 68.54 5.32
N SER A 2 -31.33 68.09 5.96
CA SER A 2 -32.53 67.53 5.29
C SER A 2 -32.26 66.08 4.88
N GLY A 3 -32.98 65.06 5.35
CA GLY A 3 -34.16 64.98 6.20
C GLY A 3 -34.43 63.51 6.52
N ALA A 4 -35.23 63.31 7.55
CA ALA A 4 -35.72 62.01 7.99
C ALA A 4 -36.67 61.39 6.95
N PHE A 5 -36.66 60.06 6.85
CA PHE A 5 -37.87 59.33 6.46
C PHE A 5 -38.09 58.16 7.42
N VAL A 6 -39.06 58.37 8.32
CA VAL A 6 -39.71 57.33 9.10
C VAL A 6 -40.67 56.58 8.18
N SER A 7 -40.62 55.26 8.19
CA SER A 7 -41.80 54.44 7.89
C SER A 7 -41.82 53.24 8.82
N ARG A 8 -42.77 53.29 9.76
CA ARG A 8 -43.19 52.17 10.60
C ARG A 8 -43.94 51.17 9.72
N ARG A 9 -43.71 49.88 9.92
CA ARG A 9 -44.72 48.84 10.23
C ARG A 9 -44.13 47.45 10.07
N GLY A 10 -44.44 46.57 11.03
CA GLY A 10 -44.33 45.12 10.85
C GLY A 10 -43.31 44.44 11.74
N ALA A 11 -43.58 44.41 13.05
CA ALA A 11 -43.03 43.38 13.92
C ALA A 11 -43.62 42.02 13.50
N ILE A 12 -42.78 41.08 13.11
CA ILE A 12 -43.09 39.65 13.21
C ILE A 12 -41.87 38.99 13.85
N ALA A 13 -41.99 38.78 15.16
CA ALA A 13 -41.09 37.96 15.94
C ALA A 13 -41.28 36.51 15.51
N TRP A 14 -40.24 35.91 14.93
CA TRP A 14 -40.12 34.46 14.85
C TRP A 14 -39.27 34.00 16.03
N LEU A 15 -39.93 33.80 17.18
CA LEU A 15 -39.44 32.90 18.21
C LEU A 15 -39.96 31.51 17.88
N VAL A 16 -39.14 30.69 17.23
CA VAL A 16 -39.27 29.24 17.37
C VAL A 16 -37.87 28.68 17.52
N GLY A 17 -37.58 28.23 18.74
CA GLY A 17 -36.42 27.41 19.02
C GLY A 17 -36.41 26.20 18.11
N GLY A 18 -35.34 26.06 17.33
CA GLY A 18 -35.00 24.85 16.61
C GLY A 18 -33.69 24.37 17.16
N VAL A 19 -33.76 23.33 17.99
CA VAL A 19 -32.63 22.50 18.43
C VAL A 19 -31.62 22.38 17.29
N GLY A 20 -30.42 22.91 17.49
CA GLY A 20 -29.28 22.66 16.64
C GLY A 20 -28.97 21.16 16.69
N LEU A 21 -29.57 20.41 15.78
CA LEU A 21 -29.21 19.02 15.53
C LEU A 21 -27.81 19.06 14.92
N LEU A 22 -26.79 18.98 15.77
CA LEU A 22 -25.46 18.55 15.35
C LEU A 22 -25.61 17.11 14.83
N VAL A 23 -25.96 16.97 13.56
CA VAL A 23 -25.86 15.71 12.83
C VAL A 23 -24.36 15.39 12.80
N GLY A 24 -23.96 14.40 13.59
CA GLY A 24 -22.58 13.97 13.71
C GLY A 24 -22.06 13.42 12.38
N VAL A 25 -21.35 14.25 11.61
CA VAL A 25 -20.64 13.86 10.37
C VAL A 25 -19.21 13.32 10.65
N ALA A 26 -18.85 13.15 11.93
CA ALA A 26 -17.48 12.83 12.36
C ALA A 26 -16.93 11.41 12.06
N PRO A 27 -17.72 10.32 11.86
CA PRO A 27 -17.13 8.98 11.71
C PRO A 27 -16.64 8.65 10.30
N VAL A 28 -17.21 9.26 9.25
CA VAL A 28 -16.86 8.96 7.84
C VAL A 28 -15.50 9.54 7.45
N ALA A 29 -15.12 10.70 7.96
CA ALA A 29 -13.85 11.35 7.62
C ALA A 29 -12.62 10.56 8.11
N ARG A 30 -12.70 9.94 9.31
CA ARG A 30 -11.58 9.16 9.87
C ARG A 30 -11.35 7.84 9.14
N SER A 31 -12.41 7.17 8.68
CA SER A 31 -12.28 5.91 7.93
C SER A 31 -11.70 6.16 6.53
N GLN A 32 -12.17 7.21 5.84
CA GLN A 32 -11.61 7.61 4.54
C GLN A 32 -10.13 8.01 4.65
N GLN A 33 -9.76 8.80 5.68
CA GLN A 33 -8.36 9.18 5.90
C GLN A 33 -7.45 7.96 6.10
N ARG A 34 -7.92 6.93 6.83
CA ARG A 34 -7.17 5.69 7.05
C ARG A 34 -6.99 4.90 5.75
N VAL A 35 -8.05 4.74 4.97
CA VAL A 35 -7.99 4.05 3.67
C VAL A 35 -7.03 4.77 2.72
N LEU A 36 -7.10 6.10 2.65
CA LEU A 36 -6.19 6.90 1.83
C LEU A 36 -4.73 6.77 2.28
N SER A 37 -4.46 6.75 3.60
CA SER A 37 -3.11 6.54 4.12
C SER A 37 -2.57 5.14 3.83
N ASP A 38 -3.42 4.11 3.85
CA ASP A 38 -3.03 2.73 3.51
C ASP A 38 -2.70 2.61 2.03
N VAL A 39 -3.52 3.21 1.14
CA VAL A 39 -3.27 3.23 -0.30
C VAL A 39 -1.97 3.99 -0.62
N ALA A 40 -1.74 5.16 -0.03
CA ALA A 40 -0.51 5.92 -0.23
C ALA A 40 0.72 5.14 0.24
N THR A 41 0.60 4.41 1.36
CA THR A 41 1.66 3.55 1.89
C THR A 41 1.96 2.40 0.93
N HIS A 42 0.94 1.68 0.44
CA HIS A 42 1.12 0.60 -0.52
C HIS A 42 1.70 1.09 -1.85
N ARG A 43 1.27 2.27 -2.32
CA ARG A 43 1.80 2.90 -3.53
C ARG A 43 3.31 3.11 -3.42
N ARG A 44 3.78 3.73 -2.32
CA ARG A 44 5.22 3.95 -2.08
C ARG A 44 6.05 2.66 -2.20
N TRP A 45 5.58 1.57 -1.60
CA TRP A 45 6.31 0.30 -1.64
C TRP A 45 6.21 -0.41 -2.99
N MET A 46 5.09 -0.25 -3.69
CA MET A 46 4.96 -0.71 -5.06
C MET A 46 5.89 0.06 -6.02
N ASP A 47 6.05 1.36 -5.83
CA ASP A 47 7.00 2.16 -6.61
C ASP A 47 8.44 1.64 -6.43
N ALA A 48 8.82 1.28 -5.19
CA ALA A 48 10.10 0.63 -4.93
C ALA A 48 10.24 -0.74 -5.64
N ALA A 49 9.16 -1.54 -5.73
CA ALA A 49 9.16 -2.76 -6.52
C ALA A 49 9.35 -2.48 -8.03
N PHE A 50 8.76 -1.39 -8.55
CA PHE A 50 8.97 -0.96 -9.93
C PHE A 50 10.40 -0.43 -10.19
N GLU A 51 11.07 0.16 -9.20
CA GLU A 51 12.51 0.46 -9.30
C GLU A 51 13.34 -0.83 -9.44
N MET A 52 12.99 -1.88 -8.69
CA MET A 52 13.66 -3.19 -8.83
C MET A 52 13.44 -3.80 -10.22
N ARG A 53 12.24 -3.64 -10.79
CA ARG A 53 11.98 -4.04 -12.18
C ARG A 53 12.86 -3.27 -13.16
N ARG A 54 12.95 -1.94 -13.04
CA ARG A 54 13.81 -1.11 -13.90
C ARG A 54 15.28 -1.51 -13.79
N LEU A 55 15.71 -1.84 -12.58
CA LEU A 55 17.06 -2.35 -12.33
C LEU A 55 17.30 -3.69 -13.04
N ALA A 56 16.34 -4.62 -12.99
CA ALA A 56 16.42 -5.90 -13.72
C ALA A 56 16.52 -5.68 -15.25
N GLU A 57 15.69 -4.78 -15.79
CA GLU A 57 15.69 -4.42 -17.21
C GLU A 57 17.03 -3.78 -17.63
N SER A 58 17.66 -2.99 -16.74
CA SER A 58 18.92 -2.30 -17.04
C SER A 58 20.10 -3.23 -17.33
N TRP A 59 20.05 -4.49 -16.87
CA TRP A 59 21.06 -5.51 -17.17
C TRP A 59 20.53 -6.65 -18.05
N GLY A 60 19.37 -6.45 -18.70
CA GLY A 60 18.79 -7.40 -19.67
C GLY A 60 18.15 -8.65 -19.06
N ASP A 61 17.64 -8.57 -17.83
CA ASP A 61 16.84 -9.66 -17.23
C ASP A 61 15.34 -9.48 -17.49
N GLN A 62 14.53 -10.39 -16.95
CA GLN A 62 13.09 -10.32 -17.03
C GLN A 62 12.55 -9.09 -16.28
N SER A 63 11.49 -8.47 -16.83
CA SER A 63 10.83 -7.26 -16.32
C SER A 63 10.01 -7.45 -15.04
N TYR A 64 10.64 -7.95 -13.98
CA TYR A 64 10.00 -8.19 -12.68
C TYR A 64 10.82 -7.61 -11.52
N GLY A 65 10.11 -7.06 -10.54
CA GLY A 65 10.69 -6.51 -9.32
C GLY A 65 9.80 -6.75 -8.11
N ALA A 66 10.43 -6.91 -6.95
CA ALA A 66 9.73 -7.11 -5.68
C ALA A 66 10.51 -6.50 -4.51
N VAL A 67 9.80 -6.18 -3.44
CA VAL A 67 10.37 -5.74 -2.16
C VAL A 67 9.65 -6.36 -0.98
N VAL A 68 10.36 -6.52 0.14
CA VAL A 68 9.79 -6.99 1.41
C VAL A 68 9.84 -5.85 2.42
N VAL A 69 8.71 -5.58 3.07
CA VAL A 69 8.56 -4.52 4.07
C VAL A 69 8.09 -5.12 5.38
N MET A 70 8.68 -4.71 6.49
CA MET A 70 8.28 -5.11 7.85
C MET A 70 8.31 -3.88 8.74
N GLU A 71 7.25 -3.65 9.52
CA GLU A 71 7.16 -2.52 10.47
C GLU A 71 7.46 -1.14 9.83
N GLY A 72 7.05 -0.96 8.56
CA GLY A 72 7.27 0.29 7.81
C GLY A 72 8.70 0.46 7.28
N ALA A 73 9.58 -0.52 7.44
CA ALA A 73 10.93 -0.52 6.92
C ALA A 73 11.06 -1.46 5.70
N LEU A 74 11.75 -0.99 4.66
CA LEU A 74 12.19 -1.82 3.55
C LEU A 74 13.30 -2.74 4.05
N ILE A 75 13.03 -4.03 4.13
CA ILE A 75 13.97 -5.03 4.64
C ILE A 75 14.51 -5.95 3.56
N GLY A 76 13.99 -5.94 2.33
CA GLY A 76 14.53 -6.75 1.24
C GLY A 76 14.17 -6.22 -0.14
N GLU A 77 15.08 -6.36 -1.08
CA GLU A 77 15.01 -5.87 -2.45
C GLU A 77 15.31 -6.99 -3.44
N GLY A 78 14.46 -7.13 -4.46
CA GLY A 78 14.54 -8.23 -5.41
C GLY A 78 14.24 -7.81 -6.84
N PRO A 79 15.25 -7.39 -7.62
CA PRO A 79 15.15 -7.37 -9.07
C PRO A 79 15.23 -8.82 -9.60
N SER A 80 14.58 -9.13 -10.73
CA SER A 80 14.78 -10.42 -11.39
C SER A 80 16.26 -10.64 -11.70
N ARG A 81 16.74 -11.87 -11.45
CA ARG A 81 18.10 -12.30 -11.78
C ARG A 81 18.13 -13.64 -12.51
N VAL A 82 17.03 -14.04 -13.15
CA VAL A 82 16.92 -15.34 -13.85
C VAL A 82 17.98 -15.46 -14.93
N VAL A 83 18.06 -14.47 -15.83
CA VAL A 83 19.06 -14.44 -16.90
C VAL A 83 20.44 -14.17 -16.31
N LYS A 84 20.53 -13.19 -15.40
CA LYS A 84 21.79 -12.71 -14.84
C LYS A 84 22.55 -13.77 -14.04
N ARG A 85 21.85 -14.65 -13.33
CA ARG A 85 22.43 -15.77 -12.56
C ARG A 85 22.37 -17.10 -13.29
N GLY A 86 21.67 -17.20 -14.42
CA GLY A 86 21.36 -18.49 -15.06
C GLY A 86 20.55 -19.43 -14.15
N ASP A 87 19.75 -18.86 -13.23
CA ASP A 87 18.97 -19.61 -12.24
C ASP A 87 17.48 -19.40 -12.50
N PRO A 88 16.73 -20.43 -12.95
CA PRO A 88 15.29 -20.31 -13.18
C PRO A 88 14.48 -20.00 -11.92
N ASP A 89 15.06 -20.17 -10.73
CA ASP A 89 14.43 -19.84 -9.45
C ASP A 89 14.77 -18.42 -8.94
N ALA A 90 15.59 -17.64 -9.64
CA ALA A 90 15.99 -16.28 -9.25
C ALA A 90 14.97 -15.19 -9.63
N HIS A 91 13.70 -15.50 -9.40
CA HIS A 91 12.59 -14.55 -9.53
C HIS A 91 12.69 -13.41 -8.52
N ALA A 92 12.14 -12.26 -8.88
CA ALA A 92 12.12 -11.05 -8.06
C ALA A 92 11.66 -11.30 -6.62
N GLU A 93 10.55 -12.02 -6.42
CA GLU A 93 10.00 -12.32 -5.09
C GLU A 93 10.96 -13.14 -4.24
N ARG A 94 11.67 -14.09 -4.87
CA ARG A 94 12.62 -14.97 -4.20
C ARG A 94 13.88 -14.22 -3.84
N GLU A 95 14.39 -13.37 -4.73
CA GLU A 95 15.53 -12.50 -4.42
C GLU A 95 15.19 -11.53 -3.27
N ALA A 96 14.01 -10.92 -3.26
CA ALA A 96 13.58 -10.03 -2.17
C ALA A 96 13.49 -10.75 -0.82
N ILE A 97 12.95 -11.97 -0.80
CA ILE A 97 12.89 -12.80 0.42
C ILE A 97 14.30 -13.20 0.88
N ARG A 98 15.17 -13.62 -0.04
CA ARG A 98 16.57 -13.99 0.26
C ARG A 98 17.34 -12.82 0.85
N ASP A 99 17.21 -11.64 0.25
CA ASP A 99 17.83 -10.40 0.73
C ASP A 99 17.32 -10.04 2.13
N ALA A 100 15.99 -10.10 2.35
CA ALA A 100 15.41 -9.85 3.68
C ALA A 100 15.91 -10.81 4.75
N GLN A 101 15.98 -12.11 4.44
CA GLN A 101 16.48 -13.12 5.37
C GLN A 101 17.96 -12.90 5.68
N ALA A 102 18.77 -12.52 4.68
CA ALA A 102 20.17 -12.22 4.84
C ALA A 102 20.39 -11.00 5.74
N ARG A 103 19.66 -9.89 5.50
CA ARG A 103 19.76 -8.66 6.30
C ARG A 103 19.33 -8.86 7.76
N LEU A 104 18.33 -9.70 8.00
CA LEU A 104 17.82 -9.97 9.35
C LEU A 104 18.51 -11.15 10.06
N GLY A 105 19.32 -11.94 9.36
CA GLY A 105 19.97 -13.14 9.91
C GLY A 105 18.99 -14.25 10.33
N ARG A 106 17.77 -14.29 9.77
CA ARG A 106 16.74 -15.28 10.12
C ARG A 106 15.87 -15.67 8.93
N ARG A 107 15.33 -16.89 8.94
CA ARG A 107 14.47 -17.40 7.85
C ARG A 107 13.02 -16.91 7.92
N SER A 108 12.47 -16.76 9.11
CA SER A 108 11.10 -16.29 9.29
C SER A 108 11.03 -14.78 9.05
N LEU A 109 10.07 -14.35 8.23
CA LEU A 109 9.70 -12.98 7.93
C LEU A 109 8.25 -12.70 8.40
N HIS A 110 7.85 -13.32 9.51
CA HIS A 110 6.53 -13.12 10.10
C HIS A 110 6.20 -11.63 10.28
N GLY A 111 5.00 -11.22 9.87
CA GLY A 111 4.54 -9.83 9.92
C GLY A 111 4.96 -8.98 8.71
N ALA A 112 5.81 -9.48 7.81
CA ALA A 112 6.18 -8.75 6.61
C ALA A 112 5.12 -8.80 5.52
N ILE A 113 5.14 -7.77 4.67
CA ILE A 113 4.37 -7.67 3.43
C ILE A 113 5.34 -7.78 2.25
N LEU A 114 5.01 -8.64 1.30
CA LEU A 114 5.71 -8.73 0.01
C LEU A 114 4.97 -7.88 -1.03
N TYR A 115 5.68 -6.96 -1.68
CA TYR A 115 5.18 -6.18 -2.81
C TYR A 115 5.83 -6.70 -4.08
N SER A 116 5.05 -7.05 -5.10
CA SER A 116 5.57 -7.53 -6.39
C SER A 116 4.94 -6.78 -7.56
N THR A 117 5.71 -6.47 -8.60
CA THR A 117 5.20 -5.78 -9.80
C THR A 117 4.15 -6.60 -10.57
N SER A 118 4.09 -7.91 -10.34
CA SER A 118 3.11 -8.83 -10.93
C SER A 118 2.64 -9.84 -9.90
N ARG A 119 1.56 -10.57 -10.21
CA ARG A 119 1.10 -11.67 -9.36
C ARG A 119 2.25 -12.70 -9.20
N PRO A 120 2.64 -13.05 -7.97
CA PRO A 120 3.64 -14.10 -7.76
C PRO A 120 3.20 -15.44 -8.35
N CYS A 121 4.14 -16.19 -8.92
CA CYS A 121 3.85 -17.54 -9.40
C CYS A 121 3.67 -18.52 -8.22
N ASN A 122 3.08 -19.70 -8.46
CA ASN A 122 2.83 -20.71 -7.42
C ASN A 122 4.09 -21.05 -6.60
N ARG A 123 5.25 -21.11 -7.26
CA ARG A 123 6.52 -21.39 -6.60
C ARG A 123 6.95 -20.25 -5.66
N CYS A 124 6.78 -18.99 -6.08
CA CYS A 124 7.09 -17.83 -5.25
C CYS A 124 6.11 -17.69 -4.08
N GLU A 125 4.83 -17.96 -4.30
CA GLU A 125 3.83 -18.02 -3.21
C GLU A 125 4.21 -19.06 -2.15
N ARG A 126 4.62 -20.27 -2.57
CA ARG A 126 5.09 -21.30 -1.63
C ARG A 126 6.28 -20.83 -0.79
N VAL A 127 7.28 -20.20 -1.42
CA VAL A 127 8.46 -19.66 -0.71
C VAL A 127 8.06 -18.54 0.26
N ALA A 128 7.15 -17.65 -0.13
CA ALA A 128 6.61 -16.61 0.76
C ALA A 128 5.87 -17.22 1.96
N ALA A 129 5.10 -18.29 1.76
CA ALA A 129 4.40 -19.01 2.83
C ALA A 129 5.35 -19.71 3.79
N GLU A 130 6.42 -20.31 3.28
CA GLU A 130 7.50 -20.92 4.08
C GLU A 130 8.27 -19.87 4.89
N ALA A 131 8.51 -18.69 4.28
CA ALA A 131 9.10 -17.54 4.94
C ALA A 131 8.13 -16.83 5.91
N ARG A 132 6.88 -17.28 6.04
CA ARG A 132 5.86 -16.71 6.94
C ARG A 132 5.47 -15.26 6.61
N ILE A 133 5.61 -14.84 5.36
CA ILE A 133 5.07 -13.56 4.87
C ILE A 133 3.58 -13.47 5.22
N ALA A 134 3.16 -12.34 5.78
CA ALA A 134 1.79 -12.16 6.27
C ALA A 134 0.82 -11.78 5.15
N ARG A 135 1.30 -11.00 4.17
CA ARG A 135 0.45 -10.45 3.11
C ARG A 135 1.25 -10.19 1.83
N MET A 136 0.59 -10.28 0.68
CA MET A 136 1.15 -9.96 -0.62
C MET A 136 0.31 -8.90 -1.32
N ILE A 137 0.94 -7.86 -1.83
CA ILE A 137 0.32 -6.82 -2.66
C ILE A 137 1.01 -6.84 -4.02
N HIS A 138 0.26 -6.76 -5.12
CA HIS A 138 0.86 -6.81 -6.45
C HIS A 138 0.24 -5.92 -7.51
N GLY A 139 1.06 -5.56 -8.49
CA GLY A 139 0.66 -4.84 -9.69
C GLY A 139 0.36 -3.35 -9.46
N ILE A 140 0.11 -2.65 -10.56
CA ILE A 140 -0.16 -1.21 -10.58
C ILE A 140 -1.44 -0.84 -9.81
N ASP A 141 -2.41 -1.75 -9.78
CA ASP A 141 -3.69 -1.55 -9.09
C ASP A 141 -3.63 -1.89 -7.59
N LEU A 142 -2.44 -2.22 -7.06
CA LEU A 142 -2.21 -2.58 -5.65
C LEU A 142 -3.14 -3.72 -5.19
N HIS A 143 -3.30 -4.74 -6.05
CA HIS A 143 -4.16 -5.87 -5.74
C HIS A 143 -3.65 -6.61 -4.50
N ASP A 144 -4.48 -6.65 -3.47
CA ASP A 144 -4.20 -7.36 -2.23
C ASP A 144 -4.57 -8.84 -2.39
N ALA A 145 -3.54 -9.69 -2.52
CA ALA A 145 -3.71 -11.13 -2.63
C ALA A 145 -3.88 -11.81 -1.26
N GLY A 146 -3.80 -11.07 -0.15
CA GLY A 146 -3.84 -11.63 1.19
C GLY A 146 -2.59 -12.46 1.51
N PRO A 147 -2.70 -13.49 2.38
CA PRO A 147 -1.58 -14.35 2.72
C PRO A 147 -1.20 -15.28 1.54
N PRO A 148 0.09 -15.65 1.42
CA PRO A 148 0.55 -16.59 0.40
C PRO A 148 -0.10 -17.97 0.52
N GLN A 149 -0.46 -18.56 -0.61
CA GLN A 149 -1.05 -19.90 -0.65
C GLN A 149 0.04 -20.99 -0.55
N ARG A 150 -0.30 -22.11 0.08
CA ARG A 150 0.59 -23.29 0.24
C ARG A 150 0.29 -24.42 -0.78
N ARG A 151 -0.49 -24.13 -1.81
CA ARG A 151 -1.09 -25.13 -2.72
C ARG A 151 -0.10 -25.65 -3.74
#